data_AF-M1PE08-F1
#
_entry.id   AF-M1PE08-F1
#
_cell.length_a   1.000
_cell.length_b   1.000
_cell.length_c   1.000
_cell.angle_alpha   90.00
_cell.angle_beta   90.00
_cell.angle_gamma   90.00
#
_symmetry.space_group_name_H-M   'P 1'
#
loop_
_entity.id
_entity.type
_entity.pdbx_description
1 polymer ?
#
loop_
_entity_poly.entity_id
_entity_poly.type
_entity_poly.pdbx_seq_one_letter_code
_entity_poly.pdbx_strand_id
1 'polypeptide(L)'
;MKHITLTVESGSLPRFTTLLQSGIYLEVNQGTSIGDLLFALPGFSVEYVKSRVQTIFLNGLPADNLEQHLWGQQVVLAISAAMPGLAGAIFRKGGVHSSLRTETATEPSGVKRDDQPVQVRLKLFNMIAVEKGVELLEKSCVVASVSLKKFLAYRPPLLAAIQTITLNGKDLGSDTVTSHLESDDKIILTIRNRT
;
A
#
# COMPACT_ATOMS: atom_id res chain seq x y z
N MET A 1 -10.13 12.20 -10.80
CA MET A 1 -9.31 12.14 -9.57
C MET A 1 -8.19 13.16 -9.67
N LYS A 2 -7.86 13.90 -8.61
CA LYS A 2 -6.73 14.86 -8.61
C LYS A 2 -5.40 14.08 -8.74
N HIS A 3 -4.45 14.56 -9.55
CA HIS A 3 -3.10 13.99 -9.68
C HIS A 3 -2.08 14.95 -9.09
N ILE A 4 -1.43 14.54 -8.00
CA ILE A 4 -0.34 15.28 -7.37
C ILE A 4 0.99 14.64 -7.76
N THR A 5 1.91 15.45 -8.27
CA THR A 5 3.31 15.05 -8.48
C THR A 5 4.21 15.82 -7.54
N LEU A 6 5.01 15.11 -6.75
CA LEU A 6 6.04 15.67 -5.88
C LEU A 6 7.40 15.43 -6.54
N THR A 7 8.18 16.48 -6.74
CA THR A 7 9.58 16.36 -7.15
C THR A 7 10.45 16.59 -5.93
N VAL A 8 11.30 15.62 -5.60
CA VAL A 8 12.14 15.63 -4.40
C VAL A 8 13.61 15.52 -4.76
N GLU A 9 14.47 15.98 -3.85
CA GLU A 9 15.91 15.76 -3.99
C GLU A 9 16.26 14.26 -4.01
N SER A 10 17.29 13.92 -4.78
CA SER A 10 17.87 12.57 -4.80
C SER A 10 18.15 12.08 -3.38
N GLY A 11 17.61 10.90 -3.03
CA GLY A 11 17.73 10.30 -1.69
C GLY A 11 16.60 10.64 -0.71
N SER A 12 15.70 11.56 -1.04
CA SER A 12 14.51 11.86 -0.22
C SER A 12 13.35 10.90 -0.49
N LEU A 13 13.23 10.39 -1.73
CA LEU A 13 12.12 9.52 -2.14
C LEU A 13 11.94 8.29 -1.24
N PRO A 14 12.99 7.54 -0.82
CA PRO A 14 12.82 6.41 0.09
C PRO A 14 12.13 6.75 1.42
N ARG A 15 12.21 8.00 1.88
CA ARG A 15 11.57 8.47 3.13
C ARG A 15 10.05 8.54 3.02
N PHE A 16 9.52 8.61 1.80
CA PHE A 16 8.08 8.60 1.53
C PHE A 16 7.46 7.20 1.58
N THR A 17 8.26 6.13 1.55
CA THR A 17 7.74 4.75 1.52
C THR A 17 6.92 4.38 2.76
N THR A 18 7.13 5.07 3.89
CA THR A 18 6.32 4.88 5.10
C THR A 18 4.88 5.39 4.95
N LEU A 19 4.58 6.21 3.94
CA LEU A 19 3.20 6.54 3.55
C LEU A 19 2.42 5.27 3.18
N LEU A 20 3.07 4.26 2.59
CA LEU A 20 2.43 3.04 2.09
C LEU A 20 1.89 2.14 3.23
N GLN A 21 2.22 2.44 4.48
CA GLN A 21 1.60 1.82 5.67
C GLN A 21 0.15 2.29 5.85
N SER A 22 -0.17 3.51 5.39
CA SER A 22 -1.56 3.99 5.29
C SER A 22 -2.31 3.32 4.14
N GLY A 23 -1.58 2.78 3.16
CA GLY A 23 -2.07 1.97 2.07
C GLY A 23 -2.38 2.74 0.80
N ILE A 24 -2.29 2.02 -0.31
CA ILE A 24 -2.68 2.44 -1.65
C ILE A 24 -3.97 1.74 -2.05
N TYR A 25 -4.72 2.31 -2.98
CA TYR A 25 -5.95 1.73 -3.49
C TYR A 25 -5.73 1.14 -4.88
N LEU A 26 -6.22 -0.08 -5.07
CA LEU A 26 -6.19 -0.84 -6.30
C LEU A 26 -7.60 -1.34 -6.59
N GLU A 27 -7.92 -1.55 -7.86
CA GLU A 27 -9.15 -2.20 -8.28
C GLU A 27 -8.79 -3.51 -8.98
N VAL A 28 -9.45 -4.59 -8.56
CA VAL A 28 -9.26 -5.92 -9.13
C VAL A 28 -10.62 -6.57 -9.37
N ASN A 29 -10.67 -7.57 -10.24
CA ASN A 29 -11.90 -8.32 -10.47
C ASN A 29 -12.28 -9.14 -9.23
N GLN A 30 -13.57 -9.40 -9.02
CA GLN A 30 -14.03 -10.37 -8.02
C GLN A 30 -13.34 -11.71 -8.24
N GLY A 31 -12.86 -12.33 -7.17
CA GLY A 31 -12.13 -13.59 -7.27
C GLY A 31 -10.71 -13.44 -7.78
N THR A 32 -10.10 -12.25 -7.77
CA THR A 32 -8.65 -12.15 -7.97
C THR A 32 -7.94 -12.74 -6.74
N SER A 33 -6.97 -13.64 -6.92
CA SER A 33 -6.20 -14.18 -5.80
C SER A 33 -5.26 -13.13 -5.20
N ILE A 34 -4.87 -13.30 -3.93
CA ILE A 34 -3.84 -12.46 -3.30
C ILE A 34 -2.54 -12.52 -4.11
N GLY A 35 -2.16 -13.71 -4.59
CA GLY A 35 -0.97 -13.93 -5.41
C GLY A 35 -1.01 -13.11 -6.69
N ASP A 36 -2.07 -13.24 -7.48
CA ASP A 36 -2.21 -12.56 -8.78
C ASP A 36 -2.19 -11.04 -8.62
N LEU A 37 -2.88 -10.51 -7.60
CA LEU A 37 -2.82 -9.08 -7.29
C LEU A 37 -1.37 -8.65 -7.03
N LEU A 38 -0.63 -9.39 -6.20
CA LEU A 38 0.74 -9.04 -5.86
C LEU A 38 1.68 -9.17 -7.07
N PHE A 39 1.54 -10.19 -7.90
CA PHE A 39 2.38 -10.39 -9.08
C PHE A 39 2.19 -9.31 -10.15
N ALA A 40 1.00 -8.69 -10.20
CA ALA A 40 0.71 -7.58 -11.09
C ALA A 40 1.36 -6.26 -10.63
N LEU A 41 1.86 -6.18 -9.40
CA LEU A 41 2.48 -4.95 -8.89
C LEU A 41 3.90 -4.75 -9.44
N PRO A 42 4.28 -3.49 -9.73
CA PRO A 42 5.65 -3.14 -10.07
C PRO A 42 6.68 -3.68 -9.07
N GLY A 43 7.63 -4.48 -9.56
CA GLY A 43 8.72 -5.02 -8.77
C GLY A 43 8.39 -6.27 -7.95
N PHE A 44 7.16 -6.76 -7.93
CA PHE A 44 6.76 -7.94 -7.16
C PHE A 44 6.80 -9.22 -8.01
N SER A 45 8.01 -9.72 -8.28
CA SER A 45 8.15 -11.03 -8.95
C SER A 45 7.59 -12.17 -8.09
N VAL A 46 7.23 -13.28 -8.73
CA VAL A 46 6.77 -14.50 -8.05
C VAL A 46 7.77 -14.94 -6.98
N GLU A 47 9.06 -14.92 -7.31
CA GLU A 47 10.14 -15.28 -6.39
C GLU A 47 10.23 -14.33 -5.20
N TYR A 48 10.11 -13.01 -5.45
CA TYR A 48 10.10 -12.01 -4.38
C TYR A 48 8.92 -12.22 -3.43
N VAL A 49 7.71 -12.40 -3.96
CA VAL A 49 6.51 -12.60 -3.13
C VAL A 49 6.62 -13.88 -2.30
N LYS A 50 7.06 -14.99 -2.90
CA LYS A 50 7.18 -16.27 -2.17
C LYS A 50 8.23 -16.23 -1.07
N SER A 51 9.39 -15.59 -1.33
CA SER A 51 10.51 -15.55 -0.39
C SER A 51 10.42 -14.42 0.64
N ARG A 52 9.94 -13.23 0.25
CA ARG A 52 9.96 -12.02 1.09
C ARG A 52 8.64 -11.77 1.80
N VAL A 53 7.48 -12.11 1.24
CA VAL A 53 6.18 -11.89 1.90
C VAL A 53 5.92 -13.02 2.90
N GLN A 54 6.23 -12.73 4.16
CA GLN A 54 6.14 -13.69 5.27
C GLN A 54 4.92 -13.46 6.15
N THR A 55 4.24 -12.33 6.04
CA THR A 55 3.03 -12.05 6.80
C THR A 55 2.02 -11.37 5.90
N ILE A 56 0.79 -11.86 5.91
CA ILE A 56 -0.34 -11.35 5.15
C ILE A 56 -1.51 -11.23 6.11
N PHE A 57 -2.17 -10.08 6.11
CA PHE A 57 -3.45 -9.89 6.76
C PHE A 57 -4.50 -9.47 5.73
N LEU A 58 -5.62 -10.18 5.69
CA LEU A 58 -6.81 -9.82 4.93
C LEU A 58 -7.89 -9.37 5.92
N ASN A 59 -8.33 -8.12 5.78
CA ASN A 59 -9.31 -7.48 6.68
C ASN A 59 -8.92 -7.55 8.17
N GLY A 60 -7.61 -7.50 8.46
CA GLY A 60 -7.08 -7.58 9.82
C GLY A 60 -6.89 -9.00 10.35
N LEU A 61 -7.34 -10.02 9.62
CA LEU A 61 -7.13 -11.42 9.96
C LEU A 61 -5.91 -11.98 9.21
N PRO A 62 -5.05 -12.78 9.87
CA PRO A 62 -3.91 -13.40 9.20
C PRO A 62 -4.39 -14.33 8.08
N ALA A 63 -3.67 -14.34 6.97
CA ALA A 63 -3.93 -15.18 5.81
C ALA A 63 -2.65 -15.95 5.43
N ASP A 64 -2.78 -17.25 5.19
CA ASP A 64 -1.62 -18.11 4.90
C ASP A 64 -1.48 -18.48 3.41
N ASN A 65 -2.53 -18.28 2.60
CA ASN A 65 -2.58 -18.77 1.23
C ASN A 65 -2.59 -17.61 0.22
N LEU A 66 -1.66 -17.64 -0.74
CA LEU A 66 -1.66 -16.68 -1.85
C LEU A 66 -2.82 -16.95 -2.83
N GLU A 67 -3.32 -18.18 -2.88
CA GLU A 67 -4.48 -18.56 -3.70
C GLU A 67 -5.81 -18.14 -3.06
N GLN A 68 -5.79 -17.48 -1.89
CA GLN A 68 -7.01 -16.95 -1.29
C GLN A 68 -7.57 -15.83 -2.16
N HIS A 69 -8.85 -15.94 -2.48
CA HIS A 69 -9.53 -15.03 -3.40
C HIS A 69 -10.08 -13.79 -2.69
N LEU A 70 -9.97 -12.64 -3.35
CA LEU A 70 -10.49 -11.37 -2.87
C LEU A 70 -11.93 -11.18 -3.35
N TRP A 71 -12.82 -10.93 -2.39
CA TRP A 71 -14.25 -10.81 -2.62
C TRP A 71 -14.85 -9.61 -1.89
N GLY A 72 -15.96 -9.10 -2.42
CA GLY A 72 -16.73 -8.00 -1.82
C GLY A 72 -16.39 -6.64 -2.43
N GLN A 73 -16.89 -5.56 -1.83
CA GLN A 73 -16.72 -4.21 -2.38
C GLN A 73 -15.39 -3.58 -1.97
N GLN A 74 -15.00 -3.77 -0.71
CA GLN A 74 -13.81 -3.17 -0.13
C GLN A 74 -13.09 -4.18 0.75
N VAL A 75 -11.80 -4.36 0.52
CA VAL A 75 -10.94 -5.21 1.35
C VAL A 75 -9.66 -4.49 1.71
N VAL A 76 -9.09 -4.82 2.86
CA VAL A 76 -7.80 -4.31 3.32
C VAL A 76 -6.80 -5.46 3.30
N LEU A 77 -5.77 -5.34 2.46
CA LEU A 77 -4.69 -6.31 2.40
C LEU A 77 -3.44 -5.66 2.98
N ALA A 78 -2.88 -6.21 4.05
CA ALA A 78 -1.61 -5.75 4.61
C ALA A 78 -0.56 -6.83 4.48
N ILE A 79 0.59 -6.49 3.91
CA ILE A 79 1.70 -7.42 3.74
C ILE A 79 2.97 -6.91 4.43
N SER A 80 3.73 -7.84 4.96
CA SER A 80 5.01 -7.57 5.60
C SER A 80 6.03 -8.66 5.29
N ALA A 81 7.29 -8.26 5.40
CA ALA A 81 8.39 -9.21 5.52
C ALA A 81 8.35 -9.90 6.89
N ALA A 82 9.39 -10.65 7.23
CA ALA A 82 9.53 -11.21 8.57
C ALA A 82 9.37 -10.10 9.63
N MET A 83 8.39 -10.28 10.52
CA MET A 83 8.23 -9.43 11.70
C MET A 83 9.14 -9.93 12.82
N PRO A 84 9.73 -9.04 13.64
CA PRO A 84 10.52 -9.46 14.79
C PRO A 84 9.64 -9.94 15.96
N GLY A 85 10.24 -10.75 16.84
CA GLY A 85 9.65 -11.13 18.14
C GLY A 85 8.42 -12.02 18.05
N LEU A 86 7.55 -11.92 19.06
CA LEU A 86 6.37 -12.78 19.22
C LEU A 86 5.37 -12.62 18.06
N ALA A 87 5.18 -11.39 17.55
CA ALA A 87 4.33 -11.13 16.40
C ALA A 87 4.82 -11.88 15.16
N GLY A 88 6.14 -11.94 14.95
CA GLY A 88 6.75 -12.74 13.89
C GLY A 88 6.50 -14.24 14.06
N ALA A 89 6.68 -14.75 15.28
CA ALA A 89 6.44 -16.17 15.55
C ALA A 89 5.00 -16.59 15.25
N ILE A 90 4.03 -15.77 15.68
CA ILE A 90 2.59 -16.08 15.54
C ILE A 90 2.09 -15.84 14.11
N PHE A 91 2.39 -14.68 13.51
CA PHE A 91 1.78 -14.27 12.23
C PHE A 91 2.61 -14.62 10.98
N ARG A 92 3.70 -15.36 11.14
CA ARG A 92 4.43 -15.88 9.98
C ARG A 92 3.59 -16.87 9.19
N LYS A 93 3.42 -16.62 7.91
CA LYS A 93 2.73 -17.46 6.94
C LYS A 93 3.23 -18.90 7.01
N GLY A 94 2.34 -19.85 7.26
CA GLY A 94 2.69 -21.27 7.40
C GLY A 94 3.61 -21.58 8.59
N GLY A 95 3.66 -20.71 9.60
CA GLY A 95 4.48 -20.88 10.80
C GLY A 95 3.89 -21.89 11.79
N VAL A 96 4.76 -22.51 12.60
CA VAL A 96 4.41 -23.55 13.59
C VAL A 96 3.49 -23.03 14.70
N HIS A 97 3.55 -21.73 15.01
CA HIS A 97 2.73 -21.09 16.05
C HIS A 97 1.42 -20.49 15.51
N SER A 98 0.97 -20.90 14.32
CA SER A 98 -0.31 -20.45 13.75
C SER A 98 -1.51 -20.78 14.63
N SER A 99 -1.44 -21.85 15.43
CA SER A 99 -2.46 -22.23 16.42
C SER A 99 -2.68 -21.21 17.53
N LEU A 100 -1.75 -20.27 17.73
CA LEU A 100 -1.91 -19.17 18.70
C LEU A 100 -2.71 -17.98 18.14
N ARG A 101 -3.14 -18.04 16.87
CA ARG A 101 -3.99 -17.02 16.26
C ARG A 101 -5.44 -17.26 16.68
N THR A 102 -6.11 -16.21 17.15
CA THR A 102 -7.53 -16.28 17.50
C THR A 102 -8.40 -16.64 16.29
N GLU A 103 -8.09 -16.06 15.13
CA GLU A 103 -8.83 -16.24 13.88
C GLU A 103 -7.89 -16.15 12.67
N THR A 104 -8.28 -16.75 11.55
CA THR A 104 -7.58 -16.70 10.25
C THR A 104 -8.60 -16.34 9.17
N ALA A 105 -8.18 -15.58 8.17
CA ALA A 105 -9.05 -15.15 7.09
C ALA A 105 -9.55 -16.37 6.30
N THR A 106 -10.86 -16.54 6.18
CA THR A 106 -11.50 -17.57 5.35
C THR A 106 -12.16 -16.94 4.14
N GLU A 107 -12.31 -17.71 3.07
CA GLU A 107 -13.13 -17.27 1.95
C GLU A 107 -14.60 -17.20 2.38
N PRO A 108 -15.34 -16.15 2.03
CA PRO A 108 -16.74 -16.06 2.41
C PRO A 108 -17.54 -17.13 1.63
N SER A 109 -18.37 -17.88 2.34
CA SER A 109 -19.29 -18.84 1.73
C SER A 109 -20.49 -18.12 1.11
N GLY A 110 -20.74 -18.33 -0.18
CA GLY A 110 -21.94 -17.81 -0.86
C GLY A 110 -21.84 -16.37 -1.38
N VAL A 111 -20.64 -15.86 -1.65
CA VAL A 111 -20.47 -14.55 -2.31
C VAL A 111 -21.19 -14.58 -3.67
N LYS A 112 -22.17 -13.70 -3.84
CA LYS A 112 -22.73 -13.45 -5.18
C LYS A 112 -21.61 -12.90 -6.05
N ARG A 113 -21.36 -13.56 -7.18
CA ARG A 113 -20.51 -13.02 -8.24
C ARG A 113 -21.18 -11.74 -8.73
N ASP A 114 -20.72 -10.63 -8.19
CA ASP A 114 -21.01 -9.30 -8.68
C ASP A 114 -19.98 -8.98 -9.77
N ASP A 115 -20.40 -8.25 -10.80
CA ASP A 115 -19.48 -7.78 -11.84
C ASP A 115 -18.72 -6.52 -11.39
N GLN A 116 -19.07 -5.95 -10.22
CA GLN A 116 -18.36 -4.81 -9.67
C GLN A 116 -16.96 -5.17 -9.15
N PRO A 117 -15.93 -4.38 -9.47
CA PRO A 117 -14.57 -4.63 -9.01
C PRO A 117 -14.45 -4.54 -7.48
N VAL A 118 -13.52 -5.32 -6.93
CA VAL A 118 -13.10 -5.23 -5.54
C VAL A 118 -12.12 -4.08 -5.40
N GLN A 119 -12.40 -3.16 -4.50
CA GLN A 119 -11.46 -2.12 -4.12
C GLN A 119 -10.55 -2.61 -3.00
N VAL A 120 -9.27 -2.78 -3.31
CA VAL A 120 -8.26 -3.29 -2.38
C VAL A 120 -7.45 -2.12 -1.83
N ARG A 121 -7.45 -1.95 -0.51
CA ARG A 121 -6.49 -1.09 0.18
C ARG A 121 -5.26 -1.90 0.57
N LEU A 122 -4.22 -1.84 -0.24
CA LEU A 122 -2.96 -2.54 -0.02
C LEU A 122 -2.04 -1.72 0.88
N LYS A 123 -1.64 -2.27 2.02
CA LYS A 123 -0.68 -1.68 2.96
C LYS A 123 0.64 -2.44 2.94
N LEU A 124 1.75 -1.71 2.84
CA LEU A 124 3.09 -2.28 2.86
C LEU A 124 3.77 -1.94 4.18
N PHE A 125 4.30 -2.95 4.85
CA PHE A 125 5.01 -2.82 6.12
C PHE A 125 6.47 -3.30 6.03
N ASN A 126 7.26 -2.84 6.99
CA ASN A 126 8.65 -3.24 7.21
C ASN A 126 9.48 -3.15 5.92
N MET A 127 10.30 -4.18 5.67
CA MET A 127 11.25 -4.22 4.57
C MET A 127 10.56 -4.17 3.19
N ILE A 128 9.32 -4.64 3.06
CA ILE A 128 8.60 -4.59 1.78
C ILE A 128 8.36 -3.14 1.34
N ALA A 129 7.97 -2.26 2.28
CA ALA A 129 7.80 -0.85 1.98
C ALA A 129 9.11 -0.22 1.50
N VAL A 130 10.23 -0.58 2.13
CA VAL A 130 11.56 -0.06 1.76
C VAL A 130 12.00 -0.58 0.38
N GLU A 131 11.86 -1.88 0.13
CA GLU A 131 12.36 -2.55 -1.08
C GLU A 131 11.53 -2.24 -2.33
N LYS A 132 10.20 -2.04 -2.17
CA LYS A 132 9.26 -1.88 -3.31
C LYS A 132 8.53 -0.56 -3.34
N GLY A 133 8.56 0.20 -2.26
CA GLY A 133 7.78 1.42 -2.16
C GLY A 133 8.23 2.53 -3.09
N VAL A 134 9.53 2.60 -3.39
CA VAL A 134 10.08 3.58 -4.34
C VAL A 134 9.46 3.39 -5.72
N GLU A 135 9.52 2.17 -6.26
CA GLU A 135 9.01 1.86 -7.60
C GLU A 135 7.49 2.14 -7.71
N LEU A 136 6.73 1.84 -6.65
CA LEU A 136 5.29 2.15 -6.59
C LEU A 136 4.99 3.65 -6.58
N LEU A 137 5.78 4.43 -5.83
CA LEU A 137 5.59 5.89 -5.75
C LEU A 137 6.02 6.59 -7.05
N GLU A 138 7.03 6.05 -7.74
CA GLU A 138 7.50 6.58 -9.03
C GLU A 138 6.53 6.30 -10.18
N LYS A 139 5.93 5.11 -10.25
CA LYS A 139 4.95 4.73 -11.28
C LYS A 139 3.54 5.28 -11.08
N SER A 140 3.35 6.06 -10.01
CA SER A 140 2.07 6.54 -9.50
C SER A 140 1.25 5.49 -8.75
N CYS A 141 0.58 5.92 -7.69
CA CYS A 141 -0.35 5.08 -6.93
C CYS A 141 -1.53 5.93 -6.42
N VAL A 142 -2.67 5.27 -6.17
CA VAL A 142 -3.82 5.96 -5.58
C VAL A 142 -3.72 5.92 -4.07
N VAL A 143 -3.75 7.08 -3.41
CA VAL A 143 -3.72 7.20 -1.94
C VAL A 143 -4.89 8.04 -1.45
N ALA A 144 -5.25 7.89 -0.18
CA ALA A 144 -6.20 8.80 0.44
C ALA A 144 -5.52 10.17 0.66
N SER A 145 -6.18 11.25 0.25
CA SER A 145 -5.70 12.63 0.41
C SER A 145 -5.34 12.95 1.86
N VAL A 146 -6.19 12.54 2.80
CA VAL A 146 -5.99 12.71 4.24
C VAL A 146 -4.75 11.99 4.75
N SER A 147 -4.38 10.86 4.14
CA SER A 147 -3.19 10.11 4.53
C SER A 147 -1.92 10.85 4.11
N LEU A 148 -1.88 11.37 2.86
CA LEU A 148 -0.77 12.22 2.41
C LEU A 148 -0.67 13.50 3.24
N LYS A 149 -1.80 14.16 3.52
CA LYS A 149 -1.85 15.39 4.32
C LYS A 149 -1.25 15.18 5.71
N LYS A 150 -1.74 14.17 6.44
CA LYS A 150 -1.21 13.80 7.77
C LYS A 150 0.26 13.41 7.70
N PHE A 151 0.64 12.63 6.68
CA PHE A 151 2.01 12.16 6.49
C PHE A 151 3.01 13.31 6.38
N LEU A 152 2.69 14.33 5.56
CA LEU A 152 3.52 15.52 5.37
C LEU A 152 3.49 16.43 6.60
N ALA A 153 2.31 16.64 7.21
CA ALA A 153 2.17 17.46 8.41
C ALA A 153 3.02 16.95 9.59
N TYR A 154 3.11 15.63 9.77
CA TYR A 154 3.97 15.03 10.80
C TYR A 154 5.46 14.98 10.44
N ARG A 155 5.87 15.44 9.25
CA ARG A 155 7.25 15.42 8.78
C ARG A 155 7.66 16.74 8.12
N PRO A 156 7.72 17.87 8.88
CA PRO A 156 8.12 19.15 8.32
C PRO A 156 9.45 19.13 7.54
N PRO A 157 10.51 18.41 7.97
CA PRO A 157 11.74 18.30 7.17
C PRO A 157 11.54 17.61 5.82
N LEU A 158 10.63 16.64 5.75
CA LEU A 158 10.34 15.92 4.50
C LEU A 158 9.49 16.79 3.56
N LEU A 159 8.55 17.56 4.11
CA LEU A 159 7.78 18.55 3.36
C LEU A 159 8.71 19.62 2.77
N ALA A 160 9.66 20.14 3.56
CA ALA A 160 10.65 21.11 3.11
C ALA A 160 11.62 20.56 2.05
N ALA A 161 11.81 19.24 1.99
CA ALA A 161 12.64 18.58 0.97
C ALA A 161 11.94 18.43 -0.39
N ILE A 162 10.65 18.77 -0.48
CA ILE A 162 9.90 18.79 -1.74
C ILE A 162 10.25 20.08 -2.48
N GLN A 163 10.81 19.93 -3.68
CA GLN A 163 11.28 21.04 -4.49
C GLN A 163 10.19 21.61 -5.39
N THR A 164 9.28 20.77 -5.87
CA THR A 164 8.17 21.18 -6.72
C THR A 164 6.96 20.32 -6.45
N ILE A 165 5.79 20.94 -6.41
CA ILE A 165 4.50 20.28 -6.23
C ILE A 165 3.61 20.69 -7.39
N THR A 166 3.15 19.72 -8.17
CA THR A 166 2.17 20.00 -9.22
C THR A 166 0.85 19.30 -8.93
N LEU A 167 -0.26 19.97 -9.23
CA LEU A 167 -1.60 19.42 -9.25
C LEU A 167 -2.12 19.45 -10.68
N ASN A 168 -2.40 18.26 -11.22
CA ASN A 168 -2.81 18.07 -12.62
C ASN A 168 -1.82 18.77 -13.58
N GLY A 169 -0.53 18.72 -13.27
CA GLY A 169 0.55 19.33 -14.05
C GLY A 169 0.77 20.83 -13.82
N LYS A 170 -0.07 21.52 -13.03
CA LYS A 170 0.11 22.94 -12.69
C LYS A 170 0.87 23.07 -11.37
N ASP A 171 1.89 23.92 -11.32
CA ASP A 171 2.62 24.21 -10.09
C ASP A 171 1.70 24.84 -9.04
N LEU A 172 1.76 24.33 -7.81
CA LEU A 172 0.96 24.78 -6.67
C LEU A 172 1.77 25.63 -5.67
N GLY A 173 3.10 25.66 -5.79
CA GLY A 173 3.97 26.12 -4.72
C GLY A 173 3.94 25.18 -3.50
N SER A 174 5.03 25.16 -2.71
CA SER A 174 5.20 24.24 -1.57
C SER A 174 4.15 24.43 -0.47
N ASP A 175 3.67 25.65 -0.27
CA ASP A 175 2.95 26.05 0.93
C ASP A 175 1.44 25.77 0.86
N THR A 176 0.95 25.36 -0.32
CA THR A 176 -0.51 25.21 -0.55
C THR A 176 -0.96 23.76 -0.68
N VAL A 177 -0.05 22.78 -0.72
CA VAL A 177 -0.41 21.38 -1.00
C VAL A 177 -1.42 20.82 0.00
N THR A 178 -1.24 21.08 1.29
CA THR A 178 -2.11 20.58 2.36
C THR A 178 -3.50 21.20 2.33
N SER A 179 -3.64 22.41 1.77
CA SER A 179 -4.92 23.11 1.57
C SER A 179 -5.76 22.51 0.44
N HIS A 180 -5.11 21.88 -0.55
CA HIS A 180 -5.79 21.20 -1.67
C HIS A 180 -6.15 19.73 -1.36
N LEU A 181 -5.65 19.21 -0.24
CA LEU A 181 -5.96 17.89 0.28
C LEU A 181 -7.19 17.99 1.20
N GLU A 182 -8.34 17.66 0.62
CA GLU A 182 -9.65 17.60 1.30
C GLU A 182 -9.84 16.27 2.04
N SER A 183 -10.81 16.19 2.94
CA SER A 183 -11.17 14.93 3.61
C SER A 183 -11.83 13.97 2.62
N ASP A 184 -11.64 12.66 2.81
CA ASP A 184 -12.34 11.56 2.11
C ASP A 184 -12.08 11.39 0.60
N ASP A 185 -11.31 12.29 -0.02
CA ASP A 185 -10.85 12.15 -1.39
C ASP A 185 -9.74 11.10 -1.56
N LYS A 186 -9.72 10.48 -2.74
CA LYS A 186 -8.54 9.76 -3.26
C LYS A 186 -7.83 10.61 -4.29
N ILE A 187 -6.51 10.49 -4.33
CA ILE A 187 -5.66 11.18 -5.29
C ILE A 187 -4.71 10.19 -5.94
N ILE A 188 -4.32 10.49 -7.18
CA ILE A 188 -3.16 9.86 -7.81
C ILE A 188 -1.93 10.61 -7.28
N LEU A 189 -0.99 9.88 -6.71
CA LEU A 189 0.27 10.41 -6.21
C LEU A 189 1.43 9.84 -7.03
N THR A 190 2.26 10.72 -7.56
CA THR A 190 3.55 10.38 -8.16
C THR A 190 4.66 11.11 -7.41
N ILE A 191 5.75 10.42 -7.11
CA ILE A 191 6.96 11.05 -6.54
C ILE A 191 8.12 10.80 -7.48
N ARG A 192 8.81 11.85 -7.88
CA ARG A 192 9.96 11.78 -8.80
C ARG A 192 11.21 12.28 -8.10
N ASN A 193 12.32 11.60 -8.35
CA ASN A 193 13.63 12.18 -8.07
C ASN A 193 13.93 13.24 -9.12
N ARG A 194 14.55 14.33 -8.68
CA ARG A 194 15.22 15.24 -9.59
C ARG A 194 16.49 14.57 -10.12
N THR A 195 16.51 14.29 -11.42
CA THR A 195 17.73 14.01 -12.20
C THR A 195 18.64 15.23 -12.25
#